data_AF-A0A918CVQ8-F1
#
_entry.id   AF-A0A918CVQ8-F1
#
_cell.length_a   1.000
_cell.length_b   1.000
_cell.length_c   1.000
_cell.angle_alpha   90.00
_cell.angle_beta   90.00
_cell.angle_gamma   90.00
#
_symmetry.space_group_name_H-M   'P 1'
#
loop_
_entity.id
_entity.type
_entity.pdbx_description
1 polymer ?
#
loop_
_entity_poly.entity_id
_entity_poly.type
_entity_poly.pdbx_seq_one_letter_code
_entity_poly.pdbx_strand_id
1 'polypeptide(L)'
;MGHAVLGGVAGVVWLVLPVMTSTAQEPVPVARGETVAAAPTADGGSATDYVLPLVAVAAAGALGGYGYVRRTRRARSRTTPAILSPAPPTPSPVDVERQARASLVLADDCVRTSREALGDVDGGEPVVRALRAAETELAAAFAIWRRYEEGAPGDDAGRRQALVGVVGRCAEAGRQLDAGAAEFDAEWHAGDALGVAEGRFRRLAGRTGGVAGALAGAGERYGVTAVASVVGYVEQAKDRLVFATGRLNQARQDADSGDDDRSWREVRAAEGAVAQAGVLLGGAERLVRELTTAAGLVPAALTGAEAELTGLRARALPARLGHADAVLAGVREELTGGPYDPLDALRRVVRAVEGTGGGRSGVIAAGAELVARSAVGAADDFVGTHRAAVGAEARALLAGARRAAPADADRLARKARELAERDVRAHGNPFAGEAAQGIGVAGAVLGGVLLGEEADGGPVVAFGGPESRGRLG
;
A
#
# COMPACT_ATOMS: atom_id res chain seq x y z
N MET A 1 -4.26 8.20 81.04
CA MET A 1 -5.54 7.67 81.56
C MET A 1 -6.59 8.07 80.54
N GLY A 2 -6.90 7.21 79.54
CA GLY A 2 -8.03 6.25 79.53
C GLY A 2 -9.29 6.99 79.05
N HIS A 3 -10.12 6.62 78.07
CA HIS A 3 -10.38 5.43 77.22
C HIS A 3 -11.01 6.01 75.91
N ALA A 4 -10.70 5.59 74.67
CA ALA A 4 -11.05 4.38 73.94
C ALA A 4 -12.57 4.11 73.73
N VAL A 5 -12.90 3.75 72.47
CA VAL A 5 -14.04 2.94 71.94
C VAL A 5 -15.26 3.73 71.39
N LEU A 6 -15.96 3.40 70.28
CA LEU A 6 -15.80 2.65 69.01
C LEU A 6 -17.19 2.62 68.31
N GLY A 7 -17.23 2.55 66.97
CA GLY A 7 -18.36 2.02 66.15
C GLY A 7 -19.44 3.05 65.74
N GLY A 8 -19.90 3.21 64.49
CA GLY A 8 -19.87 2.37 63.29
C GLY A 8 -21.28 1.84 62.98
N VAL A 9 -21.89 2.19 61.83
CA VAL A 9 -22.81 1.37 60.98
C VAL A 9 -23.17 2.16 59.71
N ALA A 10 -23.31 1.42 58.60
CA ALA A 10 -23.49 1.81 57.21
C ALA A 10 -24.95 2.02 56.76
N GLY A 11 -25.14 2.57 55.55
CA GLY A 11 -26.42 2.58 54.83
C GLY A 11 -26.27 3.02 53.37
N VAL A 12 -26.25 2.05 52.46
CA VAL A 12 -26.24 2.15 50.98
C VAL A 12 -27.66 2.29 50.46
N VAL A 13 -27.95 3.19 49.49
CA VAL A 13 -28.95 2.98 48.41
C VAL A 13 -28.62 3.85 47.19
N TRP A 14 -28.57 3.24 46.01
CA TRP A 14 -28.57 3.83 44.65
C TRP A 14 -29.82 3.34 43.89
N LEU A 15 -30.10 3.91 42.71
CA LEU A 15 -31.21 3.70 41.72
C LEU A 15 -32.13 4.94 41.65
N VAL A 16 -32.62 5.50 40.53
CA VAL A 16 -32.74 5.10 39.10
C VAL A 16 -33.20 6.33 38.27
N LEU A 17 -32.64 6.54 37.05
CA LEU A 17 -33.17 7.37 35.93
C LEU A 17 -34.53 6.80 35.42
N PRO A 18 -35.40 7.42 34.57
CA PRO A 18 -35.11 8.31 33.43
C PRO A 18 -36.26 9.30 33.04
N VAL A 19 -36.30 9.73 31.76
CA VAL A 19 -37.37 10.38 30.93
C VAL A 19 -37.10 11.88 30.67
N MET A 20 -36.53 12.28 29.52
CA MET A 20 -37.10 12.45 28.15
C MET A 20 -38.01 13.68 27.98
N THR A 21 -37.65 14.53 27.00
CA THR A 21 -38.41 15.45 26.10
C THR A 21 -37.52 16.69 25.83
N SER A 22 -36.96 16.93 24.64
CA SER A 22 -37.53 17.32 23.33
C SER A 22 -38.06 18.76 23.29
N THR A 23 -37.73 19.47 22.19
CA THR A 23 -38.19 20.80 21.69
C THR A 23 -37.38 22.02 22.14
N ALA A 24 -37.09 23.06 21.35
CA ALA A 24 -37.18 23.36 19.92
C ALA A 24 -36.38 24.68 19.63
N GLN A 25 -35.98 24.89 18.37
CA GLN A 25 -35.61 26.18 17.72
C GLN A 25 -36.66 27.29 18.03
N GLU A 26 -36.40 28.61 18.03
CA GLU A 26 -35.85 29.50 16.98
C GLU A 26 -35.78 30.99 17.54
N PRO A 27 -35.63 32.11 16.78
CA PRO A 27 -34.43 32.97 16.71
C PRO A 27 -34.57 34.50 17.09
N VAL A 28 -33.42 35.21 17.19
CA VAL A 28 -33.04 36.60 16.71
C VAL A 28 -33.97 37.81 17.06
N PRO A 29 -33.48 38.98 17.58
CA PRO A 29 -32.81 39.96 16.72
C PRO A 29 -31.73 40.90 17.28
N VAL A 30 -31.11 41.54 16.28
CA VAL A 30 -30.00 42.49 16.20
C VAL A 30 -30.34 43.88 16.76
N ALA A 31 -29.35 44.57 17.34
CA ALA A 31 -29.28 46.03 17.37
C ALA A 31 -27.84 46.51 17.11
N ARG A 32 -27.71 47.48 16.19
CA ARG A 32 -26.50 48.22 15.78
C ARG A 32 -26.34 49.53 16.58
N GLY A 33 -25.10 50.04 16.62
CA GLY A 33 -24.73 51.45 16.88
C GLY A 33 -23.30 51.56 17.44
N GLU A 34 -22.27 51.70 16.58
CA GLU A 34 -21.52 52.94 16.25
C GLU A 34 -20.67 53.52 17.41
N THR A 35 -19.36 53.21 17.43
CA THR A 35 -18.18 54.04 17.04
C THR A 35 -17.82 55.21 17.95
N VAL A 36 -16.63 55.16 18.59
CA VAL A 36 -15.72 56.31 18.77
C VAL A 36 -14.26 55.81 18.76
N ALA A 37 -13.42 56.51 17.99
CA ALA A 37 -11.99 56.29 17.81
C ALA A 37 -11.13 56.95 18.91
N ALA A 38 -9.92 56.43 19.14
CA ALA A 38 -8.65 57.17 19.14
C ALA A 38 -7.51 56.32 19.77
N ALA A 39 -6.48 56.04 18.97
CA ALA A 39 -5.10 55.84 19.47
C ALA A 39 -4.45 57.24 19.60
N PRO A 40 -3.40 57.45 20.42
CA PRO A 40 -2.05 56.98 20.06
C PRO A 40 -1.10 56.67 21.23
N THR A 41 0.01 55.98 20.93
CA THR A 41 1.43 56.37 21.17
C THR A 41 2.34 55.17 21.43
N ALA A 42 3.59 55.36 21.04
CA ALA A 42 4.62 54.38 20.77
C ALA A 42 5.50 53.98 21.97
N ASP A 43 6.37 53.01 21.66
CA ASP A 43 7.63 52.61 22.29
C ASP A 43 7.63 51.62 23.46
N GLY A 44 8.45 50.57 23.29
CA GLY A 44 9.01 49.78 24.38
C GLY A 44 9.08 48.29 24.09
N GLY A 45 10.18 47.82 23.48
CA GLY A 45 10.51 46.40 23.41
C GLY A 45 10.55 45.79 24.82
N SER A 46 9.78 44.72 25.02
CA SER A 46 9.68 44.02 26.30
C SER A 46 9.60 42.52 26.01
N ALA A 47 10.60 41.80 26.51
CA ALA A 47 10.80 40.36 26.38
C ALA A 47 9.77 39.53 27.20
N THR A 48 8.48 39.72 26.92
CA THR A 48 7.38 39.07 27.65
C THR A 48 6.44 38.23 26.77
N ASP A 49 6.66 38.20 25.46
CA ASP A 49 5.77 37.51 24.50
C ASP A 49 5.97 35.99 24.38
N TYR A 50 6.90 35.41 25.16
CA TYR A 50 7.12 33.96 25.20
C TYR A 50 6.44 33.26 26.38
N VAL A 51 5.81 34.00 27.30
CA VAL A 51 5.19 33.40 28.50
C VAL A 51 3.88 32.67 28.14
N LEU A 52 3.09 33.20 27.20
CA LEU A 52 1.82 32.59 26.78
C LEU A 52 1.99 31.28 25.96
N PRO A 53 2.89 31.19 24.96
CA PRO A 53 3.12 29.92 24.26
C PRO A 53 3.81 28.88 25.16
N LEU A 54 4.66 29.29 26.11
CA LEU A 54 5.28 28.36 27.07
C LEU A 54 4.25 27.77 28.05
N VAL A 55 3.27 28.56 28.49
CA VAL A 55 2.15 28.07 29.33
C VAL A 55 1.21 27.15 28.53
N ALA A 56 1.00 27.38 27.24
CA ALA A 56 0.22 26.49 26.38
C ALA A 56 0.92 25.14 26.15
N VAL A 57 2.24 25.14 25.92
CA VAL A 57 3.05 23.91 25.83
C VAL A 57 3.12 23.18 27.17
N ALA A 58 3.22 23.91 28.29
CA ALA A 58 3.17 23.33 29.63
C ALA A 58 1.78 22.73 29.95
N ALA A 59 0.69 23.36 29.50
CA ALA A 59 -0.68 22.83 29.66
C ALA A 59 -0.95 21.61 28.76
N ALA A 60 -0.44 21.60 27.52
CA ALA A 60 -0.50 20.45 26.62
C ALA A 60 0.35 19.27 27.14
N GLY A 61 1.54 19.56 27.68
CA GLY A 61 2.38 18.58 28.38
C GLY A 61 1.72 18.05 29.66
N ALA A 62 1.03 18.91 30.42
CA ALA A 62 0.29 18.51 31.61
C ALA A 62 -0.95 17.66 31.26
N LEU A 63 -1.68 17.95 30.18
CA LEU A 63 -2.83 17.16 29.73
C LEU A 63 -2.41 15.82 29.08
N GLY A 64 -1.35 15.81 28.28
CA GLY A 64 -0.75 14.59 27.73
C GLY A 64 -0.15 13.70 28.83
N GLY A 65 0.57 14.30 29.78
CA GLY A 65 1.08 13.65 30.98
C GLY A 65 -0.04 13.13 31.89
N TYR A 66 -1.10 13.91 32.11
CA TYR A 66 -2.26 13.50 32.92
C TYR A 66 -3.06 12.39 32.23
N GLY A 67 -3.21 12.40 30.89
CA GLY A 67 -3.82 11.32 30.12
C GLY A 67 -3.04 10.00 30.22
N TYR A 68 -1.71 10.07 30.14
CA TYR A 68 -0.81 8.94 30.33
C TYR A 68 -0.83 8.41 31.77
N VAL A 69 -0.81 9.29 32.76
CA VAL A 69 -0.92 8.94 34.19
C VAL A 69 -2.31 8.39 34.54
N ARG A 70 -3.40 8.91 33.96
CA ARG A 70 -4.77 8.42 34.17
C ARG A 70 -5.00 7.05 33.52
N ARG A 71 -4.42 6.81 32.34
CA ARG A 71 -4.45 5.49 31.67
C ARG A 71 -3.66 4.44 32.46
N THR A 72 -2.49 4.80 32.98
CA THR A 72 -1.68 3.90 33.81
C THR A 72 -2.25 3.71 35.23
N ARG A 73 -2.95 4.70 35.79
CA ARG A 73 -3.67 4.56 37.08
C ARG A 73 -4.93 3.69 36.98
N ARG A 74 -5.69 3.74 35.88
CA ARG A 74 -6.84 2.83 35.66
C ARG A 74 -6.42 1.36 35.53
N ALA A 75 -5.20 1.09 35.07
CA ALA A 75 -4.63 -0.25 35.06
C ALA A 75 -4.15 -0.73 36.45
N ARG A 76 -3.93 0.20 37.41
CA ARG A 76 -3.40 -0.08 38.76
C ARG A 76 -4.45 -0.13 39.87
N SER A 77 -5.74 0.05 39.58
CA SER A 77 -6.82 -0.08 40.58
C SER A 77 -7.37 -1.50 40.75
N ARG A 78 -6.69 -2.52 40.23
CA ARG A 78 -6.90 -3.91 40.70
C ARG A 78 -5.94 -4.17 41.86
N THR A 79 -6.46 -4.04 43.07
CA THR A 79 -5.73 -4.24 44.32
C THR A 79 -5.30 -5.70 44.47
N THR A 80 -4.03 -5.97 44.16
CA THR A 80 -3.26 -7.07 44.75
C THR A 80 -1.83 -6.53 44.91
N PRO A 81 -1.21 -6.61 46.10
CA PRO A 81 0.08 -5.96 46.34
C PRO A 81 1.17 -6.76 45.62
N ALA A 82 1.66 -6.23 44.51
CA ALA A 82 2.84 -6.74 43.83
C ALA A 82 3.91 -5.65 43.74
N ILE A 83 5.10 -6.02 44.17
CA ILE A 83 6.35 -5.27 44.17
C ILE A 83 6.54 -4.59 42.80
N LEU A 84 6.63 -3.26 42.77
CA LEU A 84 6.81 -2.51 41.53
C LEU A 84 8.27 -2.62 41.06
N SER A 85 8.50 -3.40 40.00
CA SER A 85 9.74 -3.30 39.22
C SER A 85 9.75 -1.97 38.43
N PRO A 86 10.88 -1.24 38.38
CA PRO A 86 10.99 0.05 37.70
C PRO A 86 11.23 -0.05 36.18
N ALA A 87 11.23 -1.26 35.61
CA ALA A 87 11.43 -1.47 34.18
C ALA A 87 10.09 -1.28 33.42
N PRO A 88 10.08 -0.58 32.25
CA PRO A 88 8.92 -0.59 31.38
C PRO A 88 8.58 -2.04 31.01
N PRO A 89 7.29 -2.39 30.86
CA PRO A 89 6.89 -3.75 30.50
C PRO A 89 7.54 -4.12 29.17
N THR A 90 8.21 -5.27 29.14
CA THR A 90 8.78 -5.82 27.90
C THR A 90 7.65 -6.08 26.91
N PRO A 91 7.78 -5.64 25.63
CA PRO A 91 6.72 -5.81 24.64
C PRO A 91 6.39 -7.30 24.45
N SER A 92 5.10 -7.61 24.36
CA SER A 92 4.65 -8.98 24.17
C SER A 92 5.08 -9.49 22.79
N PRO A 93 5.22 -10.81 22.57
CA PRO A 93 5.54 -11.37 21.25
C PRO A 93 4.57 -10.89 20.15
N VAL A 94 3.29 -10.74 20.48
CA VAL A 94 2.25 -10.24 19.57
C VAL A 94 2.48 -8.78 19.20
N ASP A 95 2.94 -7.95 20.14
CA ASP A 95 3.24 -6.55 19.87
C ASP A 95 4.44 -6.41 18.93
N VAL A 96 5.47 -7.24 19.13
CA VAL A 96 6.66 -7.25 18.26
C VAL A 96 6.30 -7.72 16.86
N GLU A 97 5.44 -8.73 16.72
CA GLU A 97 4.99 -9.22 15.42
C GLU A 97 4.14 -8.16 14.69
N ARG A 98 3.21 -7.51 15.40
CA ARG A 98 2.43 -6.39 14.86
C ARG A 98 3.34 -5.26 14.38
N GLN A 99 4.35 -4.91 15.17
CA GLN A 99 5.33 -3.89 14.81
C GLN A 99 6.12 -4.29 13.55
N ALA A 100 6.56 -5.55 13.45
CA ALA A 100 7.26 -6.05 12.27
C ALA A 100 6.39 -6.00 11.00
N ARG A 101 5.11 -6.38 11.11
CA ARG A 101 4.13 -6.27 10.00
C ARG A 101 3.96 -4.82 9.55
N ALA A 102 3.78 -3.90 10.50
CA ALA A 102 3.64 -2.46 10.21
C ALA A 102 4.92 -1.88 9.56
N SER A 103 6.10 -2.24 10.07
CA SER A 103 7.39 -1.80 9.52
C SER A 103 7.64 -2.31 8.10
N LEU A 104 7.24 -3.55 7.78
CA LEU A 104 7.34 -4.10 6.42
C LEU A 104 6.45 -3.33 5.43
N VAL A 105 5.21 -3.04 5.84
CA VAL A 105 4.26 -2.26 5.03
C VAL A 105 4.80 -0.86 4.77
N LEU A 106 5.21 -0.15 5.83
CA LEU A 106 5.71 1.21 5.72
C LEU A 106 6.97 1.29 4.84
N ALA A 107 7.95 0.41 5.05
CA ALA A 107 9.19 0.41 4.27
C ALA A 107 8.95 0.09 2.79
N ASP A 108 8.05 -0.85 2.48
CA ASP A 108 7.67 -1.17 1.10
C ASP A 108 6.93 -0.01 0.42
N ASP A 109 6.07 0.71 1.15
CA ASP A 109 5.41 1.91 0.64
C ASP A 109 6.40 3.05 0.37
N CYS A 110 7.40 3.25 1.24
CA CYS A 110 8.48 4.22 1.02
C CYS A 110 9.28 3.88 -0.25
N VAL A 111 9.74 2.62 -0.38
CA VAL A 111 10.49 2.18 -1.57
C VAL A 111 9.69 2.34 -2.85
N ARG A 112 8.40 1.98 -2.84
CA ARG A 112 7.52 2.15 -4.02
C ARG A 112 7.32 3.61 -4.38
N THR A 113 7.05 4.47 -3.40
CA THR A 113 6.87 5.90 -3.64
C THR A 113 8.16 6.54 -4.16
N SER A 114 9.31 6.21 -3.57
CA SER A 114 10.61 6.68 -4.03
C SER A 114 10.93 6.23 -5.47
N ARG A 115 10.56 4.99 -5.85
CA ARG A 115 10.71 4.50 -7.23
C ARG A 115 9.80 5.25 -8.21
N GLU A 116 8.56 5.50 -7.82
CA GLU A 116 7.61 6.28 -8.61
C GLU A 116 8.10 7.72 -8.82
N ALA A 117 8.61 8.36 -7.76
CA ALA A 117 9.12 9.72 -7.79
C ALA A 117 10.37 9.87 -8.68
N LEU A 118 11.24 8.85 -8.72
CA LEU A 118 12.42 8.82 -9.59
C LEU A 118 12.11 8.48 -11.05
N GLY A 119 10.92 7.98 -11.38
CA GLY A 119 10.63 7.42 -12.70
C GLY A 119 10.87 8.37 -13.88
N ASP A 120 10.81 9.68 -13.66
CA ASP A 120 10.94 10.71 -14.71
C ASP A 120 11.92 11.84 -14.32
N VAL A 121 12.55 11.77 -13.15
CA VAL A 121 13.55 12.74 -12.67
C VAL A 121 14.91 12.05 -12.69
N ASP A 122 15.95 12.69 -13.22
CA ASP A 122 17.31 12.21 -13.02
C ASP A 122 17.70 12.49 -11.57
N GLY A 123 17.43 11.53 -10.67
CA GLY A 123 17.71 11.71 -9.25
C GLY A 123 19.21 11.81 -8.91
N GLY A 124 20.10 11.69 -9.90
CA GLY A 124 21.53 11.60 -9.63
C GLY A 124 21.91 10.26 -9.02
N GLU A 125 23.19 9.91 -9.19
CA GLU A 125 23.73 8.64 -8.72
C GLU A 125 23.58 8.42 -7.19
N PRO A 126 23.69 9.43 -6.29
CA PRO A 126 23.48 9.22 -4.86
C PRO A 126 22.05 8.79 -4.49
N VAL A 127 21.02 9.44 -5.04
CA VAL A 127 19.61 9.11 -4.76
C VAL A 127 19.26 7.74 -5.34
N VAL A 128 19.74 7.43 -6.55
CA VAL A 128 19.56 6.11 -7.15
C VAL A 128 20.24 5.02 -6.33
N ARG A 129 21.43 5.29 -5.78
CA ARG A 129 22.14 4.36 -4.88
C ARG A 129 21.39 4.15 -3.57
N ALA A 130 20.84 5.23 -2.98
CA ALA A 130 20.01 5.16 -1.78
C ALA A 130 18.77 4.28 -1.99
N LEU A 131 18.07 4.43 -3.13
CA LEU A 131 16.95 3.56 -3.48
C LEU A 131 17.38 2.09 -3.60
N ARG A 132 18.47 1.79 -4.31
CA ARG A 132 18.99 0.40 -4.44
C ARG A 132 19.39 -0.21 -3.09
N ALA A 133 19.97 0.59 -2.19
CA ALA A 133 20.29 0.16 -0.83
C ALA A 133 19.03 -0.16 -0.03
N ALA A 134 18.01 0.72 -0.08
CA ALA A 134 16.72 0.48 0.57
C ALA A 134 16.00 -0.76 0.04
N GLU A 135 16.02 -0.99 -1.28
CA GLU A 135 15.47 -2.20 -1.91
C GLU A 135 16.16 -3.47 -1.39
N THR A 136 17.49 -3.42 -1.22
CA THR A 136 18.28 -4.54 -0.69
C THR A 136 17.90 -4.86 0.75
N GLU A 137 17.78 -3.84 1.60
CA GLU A 137 17.39 -3.98 3.01
C GLU A 137 15.96 -4.50 3.15
N LEU A 138 15.02 -3.98 2.35
CA LEU A 138 13.63 -4.45 2.30
C LEU A 138 13.56 -5.91 1.83
N ALA A 139 14.33 -6.28 0.81
CA ALA A 139 14.39 -7.66 0.32
C ALA A 139 14.93 -8.63 1.38
N ALA A 140 15.87 -8.19 2.22
CA ALA A 140 16.38 -8.93 3.37
C ALA A 140 15.34 -9.04 4.48
N ALA A 141 14.60 -7.97 4.79
CA ALA A 141 13.51 -7.98 5.76
C ALA A 141 12.42 -9.00 5.40
N PHE A 142 11.95 -9.00 4.15
CA PHE A 142 10.98 -9.98 3.68
C PHE A 142 11.51 -11.43 3.70
N ALA A 143 12.81 -11.63 3.48
CA ALA A 143 13.42 -12.96 3.57
C ALA A 143 13.46 -13.49 5.02
N ILE A 144 13.69 -12.61 6.01
CA ILE A 144 13.58 -12.97 7.43
C ILE A 144 12.12 -13.28 7.77
N TRP A 145 11.18 -12.42 7.35
CA TRP A 145 9.75 -12.59 7.58
C TRP A 145 9.21 -13.91 7.04
N ARG A 146 9.57 -14.29 5.81
CA ARG A 146 9.11 -15.58 5.24
C ARG A 146 9.59 -16.79 6.03
N ARG A 147 10.85 -16.81 6.46
CA ARG A 147 11.37 -17.89 7.31
C ARG A 147 10.64 -17.97 8.65
N TYR A 148 10.31 -16.81 9.22
CA TYR A 148 9.51 -16.72 10.45
C TYR A 148 8.11 -17.35 10.27
N GLU A 149 7.43 -17.02 9.17
CA GLU A 149 6.11 -17.59 8.82
C GLU A 149 6.19 -19.11 8.52
N GLU A 150 7.31 -19.57 7.96
CA GLU A 150 7.61 -21.00 7.76
C GLU A 150 7.95 -21.74 9.07
N GLY A 151 7.99 -21.05 10.21
CA GLY A 151 8.22 -21.63 11.54
C GLY A 151 9.66 -21.61 12.01
N ALA A 152 10.57 -20.92 11.31
CA ALA A 152 11.99 -20.82 11.67
C ALA A 152 12.37 -19.38 12.11
N PRO A 153 13.07 -19.18 13.25
CA PRO A 153 13.55 -20.20 14.20
C PRO A 153 12.41 -20.85 15.00
N GLY A 154 12.66 -22.08 15.49
CA GLY A 154 11.67 -22.87 16.23
C GLY A 154 11.56 -22.49 17.72
N ASP A 155 12.52 -21.75 18.27
CA ASP A 155 12.54 -21.31 19.66
C ASP A 155 12.02 -19.86 19.81
N ASP A 156 11.39 -19.55 20.94
CA ASP A 156 10.76 -18.24 21.19
C ASP A 156 11.75 -17.07 21.15
N ALA A 157 12.98 -17.28 21.62
CA ALA A 157 14.02 -16.25 21.60
C ALA A 157 14.46 -15.94 20.17
N GLY A 158 14.69 -16.97 19.36
CA GLY A 158 14.98 -16.87 17.93
C GLY A 158 13.85 -16.23 17.14
N ARG A 159 12.58 -16.59 17.41
CA ARG A 159 11.40 -15.95 16.81
C ARG A 159 11.35 -14.46 17.12
N ARG A 160 11.57 -14.07 18.38
CA ARG A 160 11.64 -12.66 18.77
C ARG A 160 12.78 -11.93 18.07
N GLN A 161 13.98 -12.53 18.02
CA GLN A 161 15.14 -11.96 17.35
C GLN A 161 14.91 -11.78 15.85
N ALA A 162 14.22 -12.70 15.19
CA ALA A 162 13.85 -12.59 13.78
C ALA A 162 12.95 -11.37 13.54
N LEU A 163 11.91 -11.17 14.37
CA LEU A 163 11.02 -10.02 14.25
C LEU A 163 11.73 -8.68 14.53
N VAL A 164 12.61 -8.64 15.53
CA VAL A 164 13.48 -7.46 15.77
C VAL A 164 14.39 -7.19 14.57
N GLY A 165 14.94 -8.25 13.96
CA GLY A 165 15.73 -8.15 12.74
C GLY A 165 14.93 -7.58 11.56
N VAL A 166 13.66 -7.98 11.40
CA VAL A 166 12.76 -7.39 10.38
C VAL A 166 12.59 -5.90 10.62
N VAL A 167 12.23 -5.48 11.84
CA VAL A 167 12.05 -4.07 12.19
C VAL A 167 13.32 -3.26 11.93
N GLY A 168 14.49 -3.77 12.35
CA GLY A 168 15.78 -3.11 12.15
C GLY A 168 16.14 -2.91 10.68
N ARG A 169 15.90 -3.92 9.83
CA ARG A 169 16.12 -3.85 8.38
C ARG A 169 15.17 -2.88 7.69
N CYS A 170 13.90 -2.87 8.08
CA CYS A 170 12.93 -1.88 7.58
C CYS A 170 13.32 -0.45 7.97
N ALA A 171 13.81 -0.25 9.21
CA ALA A 171 14.28 1.06 9.66
C ALA A 171 15.53 1.51 8.89
N GLU A 172 16.47 0.60 8.59
CA GLU A 172 17.62 0.91 7.74
C GLU A 172 17.20 1.27 6.31
N ALA A 173 16.25 0.54 5.72
CA ALA A 173 15.72 0.88 4.41
C ALA A 173 15.12 2.31 4.38
N GLY A 174 14.38 2.67 5.43
CA GLY A 174 13.87 4.03 5.62
C GLY A 174 14.99 5.07 5.69
N ARG A 175 16.00 4.85 6.55
CA ARG A 175 17.14 5.77 6.70
C ARG A 175 17.90 6.00 5.39
N GLN A 176 18.09 4.95 4.58
CA GLN A 176 18.73 5.08 3.27
C GLN A 176 17.96 6.03 2.36
N LEU A 177 16.63 5.92 2.32
CA LEU A 177 15.79 6.83 1.53
C LEU A 177 15.75 8.25 2.12
N ASP A 178 15.67 8.39 3.44
CA ASP A 178 15.70 9.68 4.13
C ASP A 178 17.00 10.45 3.82
N ALA A 179 18.14 9.75 3.73
CA ALA A 179 19.43 10.37 3.41
C ALA A 179 19.49 11.00 2.00
N GLY A 180 18.74 10.46 1.03
CA GLY A 180 18.69 10.98 -0.35
C GLY A 180 17.60 12.04 -0.58
N ALA A 181 16.79 12.35 0.44
CA ALA A 181 15.52 13.03 0.22
C ALA A 181 15.68 14.53 -0.08
N ALA A 182 16.60 15.21 0.61
CA ALA A 182 16.90 16.63 0.35
C ALA A 182 17.58 16.84 -1.01
N GLU A 183 18.43 15.92 -1.44
CA GLU A 183 19.08 15.97 -2.75
C GLU A 183 18.07 15.78 -3.88
N PHE A 184 17.15 14.82 -3.72
CA PHE A 184 16.04 14.64 -4.65
C PHE A 184 15.14 15.87 -4.76
N ASP A 185 14.79 16.49 -3.63
CA ASP A 185 13.95 17.69 -3.63
C ASP A 185 14.66 18.84 -4.37
N ALA A 186 15.95 19.07 -4.09
CA ALA A 186 16.72 20.13 -4.75
C ALA A 186 16.76 19.97 -6.27
N GLU A 187 16.99 18.75 -6.76
CA GLU A 187 17.00 18.44 -8.20
C GLU A 187 15.61 18.62 -8.82
N TRP A 188 14.56 18.15 -8.13
CA TRP A 188 13.20 18.30 -8.62
C TRP A 188 12.73 19.76 -8.66
N HIS A 189 13.05 20.56 -7.63
CA HIS A 189 12.74 22.00 -7.59
C HIS A 189 13.51 22.81 -8.63
N ALA A 190 14.70 22.35 -9.05
CA ALA A 190 15.47 22.99 -10.11
C ALA A 190 14.85 22.79 -11.51
N GLY A 191 14.01 21.76 -11.68
CA GLY A 191 13.36 21.42 -12.94
C GLY A 191 11.97 22.04 -13.15
N ASP A 192 11.42 21.88 -14.36
CA ASP A 192 10.03 22.22 -14.70
C ASP A 192 9.08 21.07 -14.32
N ALA A 193 8.93 20.82 -13.02
CA ALA A 193 8.12 19.72 -12.50
C ALA A 193 6.67 19.76 -12.99
N LEU A 194 6.06 20.95 -13.00
CA LEU A 194 4.69 21.14 -13.46
C LEU A 194 4.54 20.81 -14.95
N GLY A 195 5.40 21.36 -15.82
CA GLY A 195 5.37 21.07 -17.25
C GLY A 195 5.61 19.60 -17.58
N VAL A 196 6.52 18.93 -16.85
CA VAL A 196 6.77 17.48 -16.96
C VAL A 196 5.51 16.69 -16.56
N ALA A 197 4.90 17.00 -15.41
CA ALA A 197 3.71 16.33 -14.92
C ALA A 197 2.53 16.48 -15.91
N GLU A 198 2.30 17.68 -16.45
CA GLU A 198 1.28 17.93 -17.46
C GLU A 198 1.54 17.18 -18.77
N GLY A 199 2.80 17.14 -19.23
CA GLY A 199 3.18 16.42 -20.43
C GLY A 199 2.90 14.92 -20.29
N ARG A 200 3.18 14.35 -19.11
CA ARG A 200 2.88 12.96 -18.78
C ARG A 200 1.38 12.70 -18.72
N PHE A 201 0.65 13.57 -18.03
CA PHE A 201 -0.81 13.51 -17.99
C PHE A 201 -1.42 13.47 -19.39
N ARG A 202 -1.05 14.41 -20.28
CA ARG A 202 -1.56 14.49 -21.65
C ARG A 202 -1.24 13.23 -22.46
N ARG A 203 -0.01 12.73 -22.38
CA ARG A 203 0.41 11.49 -23.05
C ARG A 203 -0.41 10.29 -22.59
N LEU A 204 -0.65 10.16 -21.28
CA LEU A 204 -1.37 9.04 -20.72
C LEU A 204 -2.88 9.11 -21.01
N ALA A 205 -3.47 10.30 -20.86
CA ALA A 205 -4.86 10.55 -21.22
C ALA A 205 -5.13 10.22 -22.70
N GLY A 206 -4.27 10.68 -23.62
CA GLY A 206 -4.40 10.42 -25.05
C GLY A 206 -4.33 8.93 -25.44
N ARG A 207 -3.63 8.10 -24.65
CA ARG A 207 -3.52 6.65 -24.90
C ARG A 207 -4.66 5.83 -24.30
N THR A 208 -5.39 6.37 -23.32
CA THR A 208 -6.39 5.63 -22.53
C THR A 208 -7.44 4.96 -23.41
N GLY A 209 -7.95 5.66 -24.43
CA GLY A 209 -8.93 5.09 -25.37
C GLY A 209 -8.39 3.92 -26.20
N GLY A 210 -7.12 3.99 -26.62
CA GLY A 210 -6.48 2.90 -27.35
C GLY A 210 -6.31 1.64 -26.50
N VAL A 211 -5.95 1.80 -25.22
CA VAL A 211 -5.86 0.68 -24.26
C VAL A 211 -7.22 0.04 -24.02
N ALA A 212 -8.26 0.86 -23.86
CA ALA A 212 -9.63 0.37 -23.68
C ALA A 212 -10.09 -0.47 -24.89
N GLY A 213 -9.85 0.03 -26.11
CA GLY A 213 -10.17 -0.70 -27.33
C GLY A 213 -9.39 -2.01 -27.49
N ALA A 214 -8.08 -2.00 -27.18
CA ALA A 214 -7.25 -3.19 -27.23
C ALA A 214 -7.70 -4.25 -26.21
N LEU A 215 -8.07 -3.84 -25.00
CA LEU A 215 -8.57 -4.74 -23.96
C LEU A 215 -9.94 -5.33 -24.33
N ALA A 216 -10.84 -4.52 -24.90
CA ALA A 216 -12.14 -4.99 -25.40
C ALA A 216 -11.96 -6.03 -26.52
N GLY A 217 -11.10 -5.74 -27.51
CA GLY A 217 -10.78 -6.68 -28.58
C GLY A 217 -10.11 -7.96 -28.10
N ALA A 218 -9.30 -7.90 -27.05
CA ALA A 218 -8.73 -9.08 -26.40
C ALA A 218 -9.82 -9.91 -25.70
N GLY A 219 -10.79 -9.28 -25.03
CA GLY A 219 -11.93 -9.95 -24.40
C GLY A 219 -12.85 -10.64 -25.43
N GLU A 220 -13.07 -10.03 -26.58
CA GLU A 220 -13.82 -10.66 -27.69
C GLU A 220 -13.08 -11.86 -28.27
N ARG A 221 -11.76 -11.74 -28.46
CA ARG A 221 -10.93 -12.78 -29.07
C ARG A 221 -10.67 -13.98 -28.15
N TYR A 222 -10.35 -13.72 -26.88
CA TYR A 222 -9.88 -14.73 -25.92
C TYR A 222 -10.91 -15.04 -24.82
N GLY A 223 -12.05 -14.34 -24.80
CA GLY A 223 -13.09 -14.53 -23.79
C GLY A 223 -12.90 -13.69 -22.52
N VAL A 224 -13.98 -13.58 -21.73
CA VAL A 224 -14.04 -12.71 -20.55
C VAL A 224 -13.11 -13.13 -19.42
N THR A 225 -12.82 -14.43 -19.30
CA THR A 225 -11.91 -14.97 -18.26
C THR A 225 -10.48 -14.52 -18.49
N ALA A 226 -10.05 -14.40 -19.76
CA ALA A 226 -8.71 -14.01 -20.15
C ALA A 226 -8.34 -12.58 -19.71
N VAL A 227 -9.34 -11.69 -19.61
CA VAL A 227 -9.16 -10.28 -19.23
C VAL A 227 -9.62 -9.98 -17.80
N ALA A 228 -10.11 -10.99 -17.07
CA ALA A 228 -10.77 -10.82 -15.77
C ALA A 228 -9.88 -10.11 -14.72
N SER A 229 -8.57 -10.33 -14.75
CA SER A 229 -7.62 -9.81 -13.76
C SER A 229 -7.40 -8.29 -13.82
N VAL A 230 -7.73 -7.66 -14.96
CA VAL A 230 -7.57 -6.22 -15.23
C VAL A 230 -8.91 -5.53 -15.48
N VAL A 231 -10.03 -6.20 -15.25
CA VAL A 231 -11.35 -5.58 -15.32
C VAL A 231 -11.39 -4.36 -14.39
N GLY A 232 -11.87 -3.24 -14.93
CA GLY A 232 -11.94 -1.98 -14.20
C GLY A 232 -10.64 -1.18 -14.13
N TYR A 233 -9.49 -1.70 -14.61
CA TYR A 233 -8.22 -0.95 -14.60
C TYR A 233 -8.31 0.36 -15.39
N VAL A 234 -8.99 0.36 -16.55
CA VAL A 234 -9.19 1.56 -17.36
C VAL A 234 -10.03 2.60 -16.61
N GLU A 235 -11.07 2.18 -15.90
CA GLU A 235 -11.91 3.11 -15.13
C GLU A 235 -11.17 3.66 -13.92
N GLN A 236 -10.44 2.83 -13.18
CA GLN A 236 -9.58 3.29 -12.09
C GLN A 236 -8.49 4.26 -12.60
N ALA A 237 -7.94 4.03 -13.79
CA ALA A 237 -6.96 4.93 -14.39
C ALA A 237 -7.60 6.29 -14.72
N LYS A 238 -8.82 6.30 -15.27
CA LYS A 238 -9.58 7.54 -15.49
C LYS A 238 -9.83 8.28 -14.17
N ASP A 239 -10.20 7.58 -13.10
CA ASP A 239 -10.39 8.19 -11.78
C ASP A 239 -9.11 8.90 -11.29
N ARG A 240 -7.94 8.27 -11.46
CA ARG A 240 -6.65 8.90 -11.13
C ARG A 240 -6.33 10.09 -12.01
N LEU A 241 -6.65 10.03 -13.31
CA LEU A 241 -6.47 11.15 -14.23
C LEU A 241 -7.39 12.33 -13.89
N VAL A 242 -8.63 12.07 -13.45
CA VAL A 242 -9.54 13.13 -12.98
C VAL A 242 -8.96 13.79 -11.72
N PHE A 243 -8.50 13.01 -10.75
CA PHE A 243 -7.81 13.54 -9.56
C PHE A 243 -6.59 14.40 -9.96
N ALA A 244 -5.71 13.88 -10.83
CA ALA A 244 -4.54 14.61 -11.32
C ALA A 244 -4.91 15.92 -12.03
N THR A 245 -6.03 15.96 -12.75
CA THR A 245 -6.50 17.20 -13.41
C THR A 245 -6.81 18.29 -12.39
N GLY A 246 -7.48 17.95 -11.29
CA GLY A 246 -7.76 18.89 -10.21
C GLY A 246 -6.48 19.46 -9.59
N ARG A 247 -5.54 18.57 -9.27
CA ARG A 247 -4.25 18.91 -8.66
C ARG A 247 -3.37 19.76 -9.59
N LEU A 248 -3.27 19.43 -10.87
CA LEU A 248 -2.53 20.25 -11.86
C LEU A 248 -3.13 21.66 -12.03
N ASN A 249 -4.46 21.79 -11.96
CA ASN A 249 -5.10 23.11 -12.04
C ASN A 249 -4.85 23.94 -10.77
N GLN A 250 -4.87 23.32 -9.59
CA GLN A 250 -4.52 23.98 -8.33
C GLN A 250 -3.06 24.41 -8.32
N ALA A 251 -2.14 23.52 -8.72
CA ALA A 251 -0.72 23.84 -8.86
C ALA A 251 -0.47 25.09 -9.72
N ARG A 252 -1.14 25.22 -10.87
CA ARG A 252 -1.04 26.45 -11.70
C ARG A 252 -1.53 27.69 -10.98
N GLN A 253 -2.68 27.61 -10.31
CA GLN A 253 -3.26 28.75 -9.59
C GLN A 253 -2.35 29.21 -8.44
N ASP A 254 -1.77 28.26 -7.72
CA ASP A 254 -0.85 28.53 -6.61
C ASP A 254 0.48 29.11 -7.12
N ALA A 255 1.02 28.58 -8.23
CA ALA A 255 2.19 29.13 -8.90
C ALA A 255 1.96 30.58 -9.41
N ASP A 256 0.82 30.84 -10.06
CA ASP A 256 0.43 32.17 -10.53
C ASP A 256 0.24 33.16 -9.36
N SER A 257 -0.11 32.65 -8.17
CA SER A 257 -0.30 33.44 -6.94
C SER A 257 1.00 33.62 -6.13
N GLY A 258 2.09 32.95 -6.52
CA GLY A 258 3.39 32.97 -5.83
C GLY A 258 3.45 32.07 -4.58
N ASP A 259 2.53 31.13 -4.41
CA ASP A 259 2.55 30.12 -3.34
C ASP A 259 3.22 28.83 -3.85
N ASP A 260 4.54 28.91 -4.03
CA ASP A 260 5.35 27.82 -4.61
C ASP A 260 5.25 26.53 -3.76
N ASP A 261 5.24 26.65 -2.44
CA ASP A 261 5.14 25.50 -1.53
C ASP A 261 3.82 24.75 -1.72
N ARG A 262 2.69 25.46 -1.85
CA ARG A 262 1.41 24.81 -2.15
C ARG A 262 1.42 24.22 -3.56
N SER A 263 1.93 24.94 -4.55
CA SER A 263 2.06 24.45 -5.92
C SER A 263 2.81 23.11 -5.97
N TRP A 264 3.94 23.00 -5.25
CA TRP A 264 4.74 21.78 -5.21
C TRP A 264 4.00 20.57 -4.66
N ARG A 265 3.19 20.76 -3.61
CA ARG A 265 2.37 19.68 -3.05
C ARG A 265 1.34 19.18 -4.06
N GLU A 266 0.70 20.10 -4.76
CA GLU A 266 -0.28 19.78 -5.80
C GLU A 266 0.36 19.07 -7.00
N VAL A 267 1.57 19.49 -7.44
CA VAL A 267 2.32 18.78 -8.49
C VAL A 267 2.65 17.35 -8.05
N ARG A 268 3.13 17.13 -6.82
CA ARG A 268 3.44 15.78 -6.33
C ARG A 268 2.20 14.88 -6.26
N ALA A 269 1.07 15.40 -5.81
CA ALA A 269 -0.18 14.66 -5.81
C ALA A 269 -0.58 14.24 -7.24
N ALA A 270 -0.42 15.15 -8.20
CA ALA A 270 -0.68 14.86 -9.61
C ALA A 270 0.29 13.81 -10.18
N GLU A 271 1.59 13.94 -9.93
CA GLU A 271 2.62 12.99 -10.37
C GLU A 271 2.32 11.57 -9.87
N GLY A 272 2.02 11.42 -8.58
CA GLY A 272 1.65 10.13 -7.98
C GLY A 272 0.41 9.53 -8.64
N ALA A 273 -0.64 10.32 -8.84
CA ALA A 273 -1.84 9.84 -9.50
C ALA A 273 -1.62 9.45 -10.98
N VAL A 274 -0.83 10.23 -11.73
CA VAL A 274 -0.46 9.91 -13.12
C VAL A 274 0.40 8.65 -13.18
N ALA A 275 1.31 8.45 -12.22
CA ALA A 275 2.10 7.22 -12.12
C ALA A 275 1.21 5.99 -11.92
N GLN A 276 0.22 6.07 -11.03
CA GLN A 276 -0.74 4.98 -10.81
C GLN A 276 -1.63 4.69 -12.01
N ALA A 277 -2.14 5.72 -12.68
CA ALA A 277 -2.85 5.53 -13.95
C ALA A 277 -1.95 4.82 -14.98
N GLY A 278 -0.66 5.13 -14.99
CA GLY A 278 0.35 4.49 -15.83
C GLY A 278 0.50 3.00 -15.54
N VAL A 279 0.55 2.61 -14.25
CA VAL A 279 0.60 1.20 -13.83
C VAL A 279 -0.65 0.44 -14.29
N LEU A 280 -1.83 1.01 -14.09
CA LEU A 280 -3.10 0.38 -14.47
C LEU A 280 -3.22 0.16 -15.99
N LEU A 281 -2.95 1.21 -16.79
CA LEU A 281 -3.01 1.12 -18.25
C LEU A 281 -1.89 0.23 -18.81
N GLY A 282 -0.68 0.32 -18.25
CA GLY A 282 0.44 -0.53 -18.59
C GLY A 282 0.18 -2.01 -18.29
N GLY A 283 -0.49 -2.32 -17.18
CA GLY A 283 -0.94 -3.66 -16.82
C GLY A 283 -1.93 -4.25 -17.82
N ALA A 284 -2.92 -3.46 -18.26
CA ALA A 284 -3.86 -3.87 -19.29
C ALA A 284 -3.18 -4.15 -20.64
N GLU A 285 -2.31 -3.24 -21.11
CA GLU A 285 -1.55 -3.44 -22.35
C GLU A 285 -0.61 -4.65 -22.26
N ARG A 286 0.02 -4.85 -21.10
CA ARG A 286 0.91 -5.99 -20.85
C ARG A 286 0.13 -7.30 -20.93
N LEU A 287 -1.05 -7.38 -20.31
CA LEU A 287 -1.91 -8.55 -20.41
C LEU A 287 -2.28 -8.86 -21.87
N VAL A 288 -2.67 -7.87 -22.67
CA VAL A 288 -2.99 -8.08 -24.09
C VAL A 288 -1.80 -8.68 -24.87
N ARG A 289 -0.58 -8.19 -24.63
CA ARG A 289 0.65 -8.75 -25.23
C ARG A 289 0.96 -10.17 -24.75
N GLU A 290 0.77 -10.42 -23.46
CA GLU A 290 0.99 -11.73 -22.84
C GLU A 290 -0.01 -12.77 -23.34
N LEU A 291 -1.29 -12.42 -23.49
CA LEU A 291 -2.33 -13.27 -24.09
C LEU A 291 -1.99 -13.63 -25.53
N THR A 292 -1.53 -12.65 -26.32
CA THR A 292 -1.10 -12.88 -27.72
C THR A 292 0.10 -13.84 -27.77
N THR A 293 1.09 -13.61 -26.92
CA THR A 293 2.27 -14.49 -26.82
C THR A 293 1.87 -15.90 -26.38
N ALA A 294 1.03 -16.02 -25.35
CA ALA A 294 0.58 -17.30 -24.84
C ALA A 294 -0.22 -18.09 -25.88
N ALA A 295 -1.11 -17.43 -26.63
CA ALA A 295 -1.85 -18.06 -27.73
C ALA A 295 -0.93 -18.66 -28.79
N GLY A 296 0.19 -17.99 -29.11
CA GLY A 296 1.21 -18.54 -30.02
C GLY A 296 1.99 -19.72 -29.45
N LEU A 297 2.16 -19.80 -28.13
CA LEU A 297 2.92 -20.88 -27.47
C LEU A 297 2.09 -22.14 -27.21
N VAL A 298 0.78 -22.01 -26.96
CA VAL A 298 -0.09 -23.13 -26.54
C VAL A 298 -0.01 -24.35 -27.48
N PRO A 299 -0.10 -24.24 -28.82
CA PRO A 299 -0.06 -25.41 -29.69
C PRO A 299 1.26 -26.19 -29.62
N ALA A 300 2.39 -25.47 -29.59
CA ALA A 300 3.71 -26.07 -29.47
C ALA A 300 3.94 -26.65 -28.06
N ALA A 301 3.45 -25.98 -27.02
CA ALA A 301 3.50 -26.47 -25.64
C ALA A 301 2.70 -27.77 -25.46
N LEU A 302 1.51 -27.89 -26.07
CA LEU A 302 0.74 -29.14 -26.07
C LEU A 302 1.51 -30.28 -26.73
N THR A 303 2.03 -30.05 -27.95
CA THR A 303 2.78 -31.07 -28.69
C THR A 303 4.04 -31.50 -27.93
N GLY A 304 4.78 -30.53 -27.39
CA GLY A 304 5.97 -30.78 -26.57
C GLY A 304 5.65 -31.55 -25.29
N ALA A 305 4.55 -31.20 -24.62
CA ALA A 305 4.10 -31.86 -23.40
C ALA A 305 3.77 -33.33 -23.66
N GLU A 306 3.04 -33.66 -24.72
CA GLU A 306 2.68 -35.04 -25.06
C GLU A 306 3.88 -35.91 -25.44
N ALA A 307 4.84 -35.33 -26.18
CA ALA A 307 6.10 -35.98 -26.49
C ALA A 307 6.90 -36.26 -25.21
N GLU A 308 6.96 -35.30 -24.29
CA GLU A 308 7.63 -35.48 -23.01
C GLU A 308 6.94 -36.54 -22.15
N LEU A 309 5.61 -36.50 -21.99
CA LEU A 309 4.84 -37.51 -21.26
C LEU A 309 5.06 -38.91 -21.82
N THR A 310 5.14 -39.06 -23.15
CA THR A 310 5.48 -40.32 -23.81
C THR A 310 6.84 -40.84 -23.37
N GLY A 311 7.86 -39.97 -23.29
CA GLY A 311 9.18 -40.29 -22.76
C GLY A 311 9.22 -40.54 -21.24
N LEU A 312 8.19 -40.12 -20.50
CA LEU A 312 8.07 -40.32 -19.05
C LEU A 312 7.37 -41.61 -18.65
N ARG A 313 6.70 -42.31 -19.58
CA ARG A 313 5.85 -43.49 -19.27
C ARG A 313 6.54 -44.59 -18.49
N ALA A 314 7.84 -44.82 -18.70
CA ALA A 314 8.60 -45.85 -18.01
C ALA A 314 9.04 -45.47 -16.58
N ARG A 315 8.97 -44.19 -16.19
CA ARG A 315 9.56 -43.65 -14.95
C ARG A 315 8.61 -42.87 -14.06
N ALA A 316 7.54 -42.31 -14.62
CA ALA A 316 6.55 -41.55 -13.86
C ALA A 316 5.41 -42.43 -13.34
N LEU A 317 4.78 -42.00 -12.25
CA LEU A 317 3.64 -42.71 -11.68
C LEU A 317 2.45 -42.72 -12.65
N PRO A 318 1.81 -43.88 -12.94
CA PRO A 318 0.71 -43.97 -13.89
C PRO A 318 -0.44 -43.00 -13.62
N ALA A 319 -0.79 -42.78 -12.35
CA ALA A 319 -1.84 -41.83 -11.95
C ALA A 319 -1.50 -40.37 -12.33
N ARG A 320 -0.22 -39.98 -12.23
CA ARG A 320 0.22 -38.62 -12.60
C ARG A 320 0.24 -38.42 -14.11
N LEU A 321 0.64 -39.44 -14.85
CA LEU A 321 0.57 -39.44 -16.31
C LEU A 321 -0.87 -39.37 -16.81
N GLY A 322 -1.77 -40.19 -16.27
CA GLY A 322 -3.19 -40.15 -16.63
C GLY A 322 -3.85 -38.81 -16.31
N HIS A 323 -3.50 -38.19 -15.18
CA HIS A 323 -3.94 -36.83 -14.88
C HIS A 323 -3.41 -35.80 -15.90
N ALA A 324 -2.12 -35.86 -16.23
CA ALA A 324 -1.52 -34.95 -17.19
C ALA A 324 -2.15 -35.12 -18.59
N ASP A 325 -2.32 -36.35 -19.07
CA ASP A 325 -2.98 -36.65 -20.35
C ASP A 325 -4.41 -36.08 -20.38
N ALA A 326 -5.18 -36.23 -19.29
CA ALA A 326 -6.53 -35.66 -19.20
C ALA A 326 -6.53 -34.12 -19.25
N VAL A 327 -5.56 -33.47 -18.60
CA VAL A 327 -5.42 -32.00 -18.66
C VAL A 327 -5.06 -31.54 -20.07
N LEU A 328 -4.11 -32.20 -20.75
CA LEU A 328 -3.72 -31.85 -22.11
C LEU A 328 -4.87 -32.07 -23.11
N ALA A 329 -5.66 -33.13 -22.93
CA ALA A 329 -6.87 -33.38 -23.71
C ALA A 329 -7.90 -32.25 -23.54
N GLY A 330 -8.19 -31.83 -22.30
CA GLY A 330 -9.10 -30.72 -22.04
C GLY A 330 -8.63 -29.40 -22.65
N VAL A 331 -7.34 -29.08 -22.56
CA VAL A 331 -6.78 -27.87 -23.19
C VAL A 331 -6.88 -27.93 -24.73
N ARG A 332 -6.71 -29.11 -25.33
CA ARG A 332 -6.91 -29.30 -26.78
C ARG A 332 -8.37 -29.08 -27.19
N GLU A 333 -9.31 -29.61 -26.42
CA GLU A 333 -10.74 -29.41 -26.69
C GLU A 333 -11.10 -27.92 -26.66
N GLU A 334 -10.66 -27.19 -25.63
CA GLU A 334 -10.85 -25.74 -25.51
C GLU A 334 -10.26 -24.96 -26.69
N LEU A 335 -9.04 -25.30 -27.13
CA LEU A 335 -8.37 -24.67 -28.26
C LEU A 335 -9.21 -24.74 -29.55
N THR A 336 -10.00 -25.81 -29.71
CA THR A 336 -10.88 -26.00 -30.87
C THR A 336 -12.33 -25.55 -30.64
N GLY A 337 -12.70 -25.25 -29.39
CA GLY A 337 -14.08 -25.02 -28.95
C GLY A 337 -14.55 -23.56 -29.00
N GLY A 338 -13.66 -22.59 -29.26
CA GLY A 338 -14.00 -21.16 -29.32
C GLY A 338 -13.00 -20.27 -28.57
N PRO A 339 -13.41 -19.08 -28.11
CA PRO A 339 -12.58 -18.22 -27.27
C PRO A 339 -12.17 -18.94 -25.97
N TYR A 340 -10.87 -18.92 -25.66
CA TYR A 340 -10.28 -19.55 -24.49
C TYR A 340 -9.21 -18.62 -23.90
N ASP A 341 -8.94 -18.76 -22.59
CA ASP A 341 -7.86 -18.05 -21.91
C ASP A 341 -6.50 -18.72 -22.22
N PRO A 342 -5.63 -18.13 -23.05
CA PRO A 342 -4.38 -18.75 -23.44
C PRO A 342 -3.34 -18.80 -22.33
N LEU A 343 -3.38 -17.86 -21.37
CA LEU A 343 -2.47 -17.87 -20.22
C LEU A 343 -2.86 -18.97 -19.24
N ASP A 344 -4.15 -19.19 -19.01
CA ASP A 344 -4.63 -20.31 -18.19
C ASP A 344 -4.36 -21.66 -18.85
N ALA A 345 -4.66 -21.80 -20.15
CA ALA A 345 -4.34 -22.99 -20.93
C ALA A 345 -2.85 -23.34 -20.84
N LEU A 346 -1.97 -22.36 -21.08
CA LEU A 346 -0.52 -22.55 -20.99
C LEU A 346 -0.07 -22.93 -19.57
N ARG A 347 -0.65 -22.29 -18.54
CA ARG A 347 -0.38 -22.64 -17.14
C ARG A 347 -0.77 -24.08 -16.82
N ARG A 348 -1.92 -24.56 -17.31
CA ARG A 348 -2.38 -25.95 -17.12
C ARG A 348 -1.45 -26.95 -17.81
N VAL A 349 -1.01 -26.66 -19.03
CA VAL A 349 -0.01 -27.49 -19.74
C VAL A 349 1.30 -27.59 -18.94
N VAL A 350 1.84 -26.45 -18.50
CA VAL A 350 3.09 -26.40 -17.72
C VAL A 350 2.97 -27.22 -16.42
N ARG A 351 1.89 -27.00 -15.65
CA ARG A 351 1.68 -27.70 -14.37
C ARG A 351 1.45 -29.20 -14.53
N ALA A 352 0.76 -29.60 -15.59
CA ALA A 352 0.52 -31.02 -15.89
C ALA A 352 1.86 -31.76 -16.08
N VAL A 353 2.78 -31.19 -16.86
CA VAL A 353 4.09 -31.80 -17.13
C VAL A 353 5.01 -31.72 -15.90
N GLU A 354 5.02 -30.60 -15.18
CA GLU A 354 5.81 -30.46 -13.94
C GLU A 354 5.47 -31.56 -12.92
N GLY A 355 4.18 -31.87 -12.74
CA GLY A 355 3.73 -32.92 -11.81
C GLY A 355 4.30 -34.32 -12.12
N THR A 356 4.72 -34.55 -13.37
CA THR A 356 5.34 -35.80 -13.83
C THR A 356 6.87 -35.80 -13.72
N GLY A 357 7.46 -34.69 -13.28
CA GLY A 357 8.90 -34.48 -13.20
C GLY A 357 9.54 -34.00 -14.51
N GLY A 358 8.74 -33.56 -15.49
CA GLY A 358 9.17 -32.99 -16.76
C GLY A 358 9.13 -31.45 -16.81
N GLY A 359 9.10 -30.87 -18.02
CA GLY A 359 8.77 -29.47 -18.28
C GLY A 359 9.93 -28.49 -18.10
N ARG A 360 11.16 -29.00 -18.04
CA ARG A 360 12.38 -28.21 -17.77
C ARG A 360 13.10 -27.71 -19.02
N SER A 361 12.55 -27.91 -20.22
CA SER A 361 13.21 -27.52 -21.46
C SER A 361 12.25 -27.04 -22.54
N GLY A 362 12.82 -26.36 -23.54
CA GLY A 362 12.11 -25.92 -24.74
C GLY A 362 10.92 -25.02 -24.46
N VAL A 363 9.85 -25.23 -25.22
CA VAL A 363 8.63 -24.40 -25.19
C VAL A 363 7.89 -24.46 -23.84
N ILE A 364 8.01 -25.57 -23.09
CA ILE A 364 7.33 -25.71 -21.79
C ILE A 364 8.02 -24.81 -20.74
N ALA A 365 9.36 -24.77 -20.75
CA ALA A 365 10.11 -23.86 -19.88
C ALA A 365 9.82 -22.38 -20.22
N ALA A 366 9.79 -22.03 -21.51
CA ALA A 366 9.43 -20.68 -21.95
C ALA A 366 7.98 -20.31 -21.56
N GLY A 367 7.06 -21.28 -21.63
CA GLY A 367 5.68 -21.12 -21.17
C GLY A 367 5.59 -20.90 -19.66
N ALA A 368 6.37 -21.65 -18.88
CA ALA A 368 6.47 -21.49 -17.43
C ALA A 368 6.97 -20.08 -17.06
N GLU A 369 7.99 -19.58 -17.76
CA GLU A 369 8.51 -18.23 -17.57
C GLU A 369 7.49 -17.14 -17.91
N LEU A 370 6.75 -17.28 -19.02
CA LEU A 370 5.71 -16.33 -19.40
C LEU A 370 4.61 -16.26 -18.34
N VAL A 371 4.10 -17.42 -17.92
CA VAL A 371 3.04 -17.54 -16.91
C VAL A 371 3.49 -16.96 -15.57
N ALA A 372 4.72 -17.27 -15.14
CA ALA A 372 5.29 -16.74 -13.90
C ALA A 372 5.45 -15.21 -13.95
N ARG A 373 6.01 -14.66 -15.03
CA ARG A 373 6.17 -13.20 -15.19
C ARG A 373 4.83 -12.49 -15.24
N SER A 374 3.85 -13.04 -15.95
CA SER A 374 2.50 -12.49 -16.01
C SER A 374 1.86 -12.43 -14.62
N ALA A 375 1.94 -13.52 -13.85
CA ALA A 375 1.41 -13.58 -12.49
C ALA A 375 2.12 -12.60 -11.53
N VAL A 376 3.46 -12.53 -11.58
CA VAL A 376 4.24 -11.58 -10.77
C VAL A 376 3.89 -10.14 -11.11
N GLY A 377 3.80 -9.80 -12.40
CA GLY A 377 3.42 -8.46 -12.85
C GLY A 377 2.00 -8.09 -12.43
N ALA A 378 1.04 -9.00 -12.58
CA ALA A 378 -0.35 -8.75 -12.17
C ALA A 378 -0.51 -8.56 -10.64
N ALA A 379 0.27 -9.30 -9.85
CA ALA A 379 0.31 -9.13 -8.40
C ALA A 379 1.00 -7.80 -8.02
N ASP A 380 2.12 -7.47 -8.66
CA ASP A 380 2.86 -6.24 -8.37
C ASP A 380 2.05 -4.97 -8.67
N ASP A 381 1.42 -4.91 -9.84
CA ASP A 381 0.56 -3.79 -10.23
C ASP A 381 -0.59 -3.58 -9.24
N PHE A 382 -1.19 -4.67 -8.76
CA PHE A 382 -2.30 -4.60 -7.80
C PHE A 382 -1.84 -4.07 -6.45
N VAL A 383 -0.75 -4.64 -5.92
CA VAL A 383 -0.20 -4.20 -4.65
C VAL A 383 0.23 -2.74 -4.74
N GLY A 384 0.85 -2.31 -5.85
CA GLY A 384 1.24 -0.92 -6.04
C GLY A 384 0.07 0.08 -6.10
N THR A 385 -1.02 -0.29 -6.79
CA THR A 385 -2.19 0.59 -6.99
C THR A 385 -3.20 0.57 -5.84
N HIS A 386 -3.03 -0.36 -4.89
CA HIS A 386 -3.90 -0.54 -3.72
C HIS A 386 -3.11 -0.60 -2.41
N ARG A 387 -1.90 -0.02 -2.38
CA ARG A 387 -0.92 -0.25 -1.32
C ARG A 387 -1.44 0.13 0.07
N ALA A 388 -2.29 1.16 0.20
CA ALA A 388 -2.83 1.56 1.50
C ALA A 388 -3.69 0.48 2.18
N ALA A 389 -4.29 -0.43 1.40
CA ALA A 389 -5.11 -1.52 1.91
C ALA A 389 -4.34 -2.85 2.06
N VAL A 390 -3.29 -3.06 1.26
CA VAL A 390 -2.63 -4.38 1.18
C VAL A 390 -1.61 -4.58 2.31
N GLY A 391 -1.76 -5.69 3.05
CA GLY A 391 -0.93 -6.01 4.21
C GLY A 391 0.42 -6.68 3.92
N ALA A 392 1.18 -6.94 4.98
CA ALA A 392 2.52 -7.50 4.92
C ALA A 392 2.59 -8.91 4.30
N GLU A 393 1.56 -9.74 4.47
CA GLU A 393 1.56 -11.14 4.01
C GLU A 393 1.57 -11.22 2.47
N ALA A 394 0.67 -10.49 1.81
CA ALA A 394 0.63 -10.40 0.36
C ALA A 394 1.96 -9.86 -0.21
N ARG A 395 2.50 -8.81 0.41
CA ARG A 395 3.77 -8.20 0.01
C ARG A 395 4.95 -9.16 0.18
N ALA A 396 4.99 -9.92 1.26
CA ALA A 396 6.02 -10.92 1.49
C ALA A 396 5.99 -12.07 0.47
N LEU A 397 4.78 -12.55 0.11
CA LEU A 397 4.62 -13.55 -0.95
C LEU A 397 5.07 -13.01 -2.31
N LEU A 398 4.74 -11.77 -2.65
CA LEU A 398 5.21 -11.12 -3.87
C LEU A 398 6.73 -10.98 -3.92
N ALA A 399 7.35 -10.52 -2.81
CA ALA A 399 8.81 -10.45 -2.68
C ALA A 399 9.48 -11.84 -2.77
N GLY A 400 8.77 -12.87 -2.35
CA GLY A 400 9.14 -14.27 -2.53
C GLY A 400 9.06 -14.74 -3.98
N ALA A 401 7.94 -14.42 -4.66
CA ALA A 401 7.68 -14.81 -6.04
C ALA A 401 8.74 -14.27 -7.00
N ARG A 402 9.19 -13.02 -6.81
CA ARG A 402 10.24 -12.37 -7.61
C ARG A 402 11.60 -13.10 -7.61
N ARG A 403 11.85 -13.94 -6.61
CA ARG A 403 13.13 -14.66 -6.43
C ARG A 403 13.00 -16.16 -6.64
N ALA A 404 11.79 -16.66 -6.90
CA ALA A 404 11.50 -18.07 -7.01
C ALA A 404 11.69 -18.58 -8.44
N ALA A 405 11.86 -19.89 -8.60
CA ALA A 405 11.79 -20.55 -9.91
C ALA A 405 10.38 -20.38 -10.51
N PRO A 406 10.21 -20.45 -11.85
CA PRO A 406 8.95 -20.08 -12.51
C PRO A 406 7.67 -20.72 -11.93
N ALA A 407 7.68 -22.02 -11.63
CA ALA A 407 6.51 -22.71 -11.06
C ALA A 407 6.13 -22.18 -9.67
N ASP A 408 7.12 -22.00 -8.80
CA ASP A 408 6.92 -21.43 -7.46
C ASP A 408 6.55 -19.94 -7.55
N ALA A 409 7.13 -19.20 -8.50
CA ALA A 409 6.84 -17.80 -8.74
C ALA A 409 5.37 -17.59 -9.16
N ASP A 410 4.83 -18.37 -10.11
CA ASP A 410 3.41 -18.32 -10.48
C ASP A 410 2.51 -18.63 -9.27
N ARG A 411 2.82 -19.69 -8.50
CA ARG A 411 2.02 -20.06 -7.31
C ARG A 411 2.03 -18.96 -6.25
N LEU A 412 3.20 -18.45 -5.89
CA LEU A 412 3.36 -17.41 -4.87
C LEU A 412 2.73 -16.09 -5.31
N ALA A 413 2.91 -15.68 -6.57
CA ALA A 413 2.34 -14.44 -7.08
C ALA A 413 0.81 -14.46 -7.13
N ARG A 414 0.22 -15.58 -7.57
CA ARG A 414 -1.25 -15.75 -7.52
C ARG A 414 -1.77 -15.68 -6.08
N LYS A 415 -1.08 -16.34 -5.14
CA LYS A 415 -1.48 -16.29 -3.73
C LYS A 415 -1.36 -14.89 -3.14
N ALA A 416 -0.29 -14.16 -3.50
CA ALA A 416 -0.10 -12.76 -3.14
C ALA A 416 -1.26 -11.89 -3.65
N ARG A 417 -1.65 -12.08 -4.91
CA ARG A 417 -2.79 -11.37 -5.53
C ARG A 417 -4.11 -11.67 -4.82
N GLU A 418 -4.41 -12.94 -4.56
CA GLU A 418 -5.64 -13.35 -3.85
C GLU A 418 -5.72 -12.76 -2.43
N LEU A 419 -4.59 -12.70 -1.71
CA LEU A 419 -4.49 -12.06 -0.40
C LEU A 419 -4.71 -10.55 -0.51
N ALA A 420 -4.00 -9.89 -1.42
CA ALA A 420 -4.14 -8.46 -1.64
C ALA A 420 -5.58 -8.06 -1.98
N GLU A 421 -6.27 -8.83 -2.83
CA GLU A 421 -7.68 -8.59 -3.15
C GLU A 421 -8.61 -8.79 -1.95
N ARG A 422 -8.31 -9.75 -1.07
CA ARG A 422 -9.04 -9.91 0.19
C ARG A 422 -8.82 -8.72 1.11
N ASP A 423 -7.58 -8.24 1.22
CA ASP A 423 -7.24 -7.06 2.03
C ASP A 423 -7.99 -5.82 1.54
N VAL A 424 -8.01 -5.57 0.23
CA VAL A 424 -8.76 -4.46 -0.39
C VAL A 424 -10.27 -4.57 -0.10
N ARG A 425 -10.85 -5.77 -0.26
CA ARG A 425 -12.27 -5.98 0.07
C ARG A 425 -12.57 -5.77 1.56
N ALA A 426 -11.67 -6.19 2.44
CA ALA A 426 -11.81 -6.03 3.88
C ALA A 426 -11.60 -4.59 4.35
N HIS A 427 -10.74 -3.83 3.65
CA HIS A 427 -10.52 -2.41 3.89
C HIS A 427 -11.77 -1.57 3.59
N GLY A 428 -12.53 -1.95 2.56
CA GLY A 428 -13.75 -1.25 2.16
C GLY A 428 -13.47 0.12 1.54
N ASN A 429 -14.50 0.98 1.46
CA ASN A 429 -14.35 2.36 1.00
C ASN A 429 -14.40 3.32 2.20
N PRO A 430 -13.26 3.87 2.65
CA PRO A 430 -13.23 4.79 3.79
C PRO A 430 -13.88 6.15 3.49
N PHE A 431 -14.10 6.51 2.22
CA PHE A 431 -14.70 7.79 1.78
C PHE A 431 -16.16 7.65 1.34
N ALA A 432 -16.93 6.74 1.95
CA ALA A 432 -18.37 6.66 1.72
C ALA A 432 -19.13 7.78 2.45
N GLY A 433 -19.98 8.55 1.76
CA GLY A 433 -20.83 9.59 2.34
C GLY A 433 -20.51 11.03 1.86
N GLU A 434 -20.91 12.05 2.63
CA GLU A 434 -20.70 13.48 2.30
C GLU A 434 -19.22 13.89 2.17
N ALA A 435 -18.28 13.07 2.65
CA ALA A 435 -16.83 13.24 2.47
C ALA A 435 -16.33 12.85 1.06
N ALA A 436 -17.22 12.41 0.16
CA ALA A 436 -16.90 12.10 -1.25
C ALA A 436 -16.69 13.35 -2.14
N GLN A 437 -16.54 14.55 -1.56
CA GLN A 437 -16.52 15.81 -2.31
C GLN A 437 -15.32 15.97 -3.24
N GLY A 438 -14.23 15.23 -3.05
CA GLY A 438 -13.11 15.16 -3.98
C GLY A 438 -13.23 13.97 -4.94
N ILE A 439 -13.63 14.22 -6.19
CA ILE A 439 -13.67 13.19 -7.24
C ILE A 439 -12.25 12.58 -7.38
N GLY A 440 -12.14 11.26 -7.21
CA GLY A 440 -10.88 10.52 -7.34
C GLY A 440 -9.99 10.48 -6.09
N VAL A 441 -10.33 11.16 -4.99
CA VAL A 441 -9.57 11.15 -3.73
C VAL A 441 -9.51 9.75 -3.11
N ALA A 442 -10.63 9.04 -3.05
CA ALA A 442 -10.69 7.67 -2.52
C ALA A 442 -9.69 6.75 -3.23
N GLY A 443 -9.53 6.96 -4.54
CA GLY A 443 -8.55 6.28 -5.34
C GLY A 443 -7.10 6.65 -4.98
N ALA A 444 -6.81 7.95 -4.89
CA ALA A 444 -5.49 8.44 -4.51
C ALA A 444 -5.05 7.91 -3.13
N VAL A 445 -5.97 7.85 -2.17
CA VAL A 445 -5.72 7.30 -0.83
C VAL A 445 -5.56 5.79 -0.87
N LEU A 446 -6.43 5.04 -1.55
CA LEU A 446 -6.29 3.58 -1.69
C LEU A 446 -4.96 3.20 -2.35
N GLY A 447 -4.53 4.02 -3.32
CA GLY A 447 -3.23 3.91 -3.96
C GLY A 447 -2.07 4.43 -3.10
N GLY A 448 -2.31 5.05 -1.95
CA GLY A 448 -1.26 5.63 -1.10
C GLY A 448 -0.48 6.78 -1.76
N VAL A 449 -1.11 7.51 -2.68
CA VAL A 449 -0.63 8.84 -3.13
C VAL A 449 -0.84 9.86 -2.01
N LEU A 450 -1.93 9.70 -1.26
CA LEU A 450 -2.27 10.43 -0.04
C LEU A 450 -2.36 9.45 1.15
N LEU A 451 -2.09 9.91 2.37
CA LEU A 451 -2.08 9.04 3.58
C LEU A 451 -3.47 8.71 4.15
N GLY A 452 -4.52 9.44 3.78
CA GLY A 452 -5.90 9.20 4.21
C GLY A 452 -6.19 9.62 5.66
N GLU A 453 -5.35 10.46 6.26
CA GLU A 453 -5.47 10.88 7.67
C GLU A 453 -6.50 11.99 7.88
N GLU A 454 -6.90 12.68 6.82
CA GLU A 454 -7.76 13.88 6.84
C GLU A 454 -8.88 13.78 5.79
N ALA A 455 -9.88 14.68 5.88
CA ALA A 455 -11.08 14.64 5.05
C ALA A 455 -10.82 14.92 3.55
N ASP A 456 -9.73 15.62 3.23
CA ASP A 456 -9.25 15.87 1.85
C ASP A 456 -8.32 14.76 1.33
N GLY A 457 -8.10 13.72 2.13
CA GLY A 457 -7.19 12.63 1.87
C GLY A 457 -5.84 12.73 2.59
N GLY A 458 -5.54 13.82 3.30
CA GLY A 458 -4.30 13.97 4.09
C GLY A 458 -3.04 14.18 3.24
N PRO A 459 -1.85 14.14 3.87
CA PRO A 459 -0.61 14.59 3.25
C PRO A 459 -0.20 13.76 2.03
N VAL A 460 0.42 14.44 1.06
CA VAL A 460 0.99 13.83 -0.14
C VAL A 460 2.27 13.09 0.22
N VAL A 461 2.47 11.91 -0.37
CA VAL A 461 3.69 11.13 -0.15
C VAL A 461 4.74 11.47 -1.20
N ALA A 462 5.93 11.86 -0.73
CA ALA A 462 7.10 12.17 -1.57
C ALA A 462 8.21 11.10 -1.44
N PHE A 463 9.28 11.26 -2.21
CA PHE A 463 10.49 10.47 -2.04
C PHE A 463 11.03 10.62 -0.60
N GLY A 464 11.32 9.49 0.03
CA GLY A 464 11.90 9.46 1.36
C GLY A 464 11.49 8.25 2.16
N GLY A 465 12.16 8.07 3.29
CA GLY A 465 11.78 7.11 4.33
C GLY A 465 10.70 7.67 5.26
N PRO A 466 10.41 6.97 6.37
CA PRO A 466 9.37 7.35 7.32
C PRO A 466 9.48 8.77 7.88
N GLU A 467 10.70 9.29 8.07
CA GLU A 467 10.91 10.60 8.70
C GLU A 467 10.66 11.75 7.74
N SER A 468 10.78 11.50 6.44
CA SER A 468 10.86 12.56 5.44
C SER A 468 9.77 12.45 4.37
N ARG A 469 9.12 11.31 4.16
CA ARG A 469 8.10 11.13 3.09
C ARG A 469 6.91 12.09 3.12
N GLY A 470 6.67 12.80 4.22
CA GLY A 470 5.58 13.78 4.40
C GLY A 470 6.00 15.26 4.27
N ARG A 471 7.23 15.57 3.82
CA ARG A 471 7.74 16.97 3.72
C ARG A 471 6.90 17.90 2.84
N LEU A 472 6.14 17.32 1.91
CA LEU A 472 5.28 18.03 0.96
C LEU A 472 3.80 17.80 1.30
N GLY A 473 3.49 17.58 2.58
CA GLY A 473 2.15 17.45 3.15
C GLY A 473 1.77 18.70 3.92
#